data_AF-A0A662KXB0-F1
#
_entry.id   AF-A0A662KXB0-F1
#
_cell.length_a   1.000
_cell.length_b   1.000
_cell.length_c   1.000
_cell.angle_alpha   90.00
_cell.angle_beta   90.00
_cell.angle_gamma   90.00
#
_symmetry.space_group_name_H-M   'P 1'
#
loop_
_entity.id
_entity.type
_entity.pdbx_description
1 polymer ?
#
loop_
_entity_poly.entity_id
_entity_poly.type
_entity_poly.pdbx_seq_one_letter_code
_entity_poly.pdbx_strand_id
1 'polypeptide(L)'
;MLVAIVDLYVDEPSCLGVPPYISPYPRYLWGAIKDSGHTPIYLTIDDFRERMGYFSRNISKCRIVCLVGGAVVPGRYLRSAPASIKEAEKIAEFISNMGKIVIIGGPMSRFNLVQNHGKFDHVCTGDIDACVYDFLTGKNFSERRRSIHEWNRWAVIGAEVVLHHRDHPVPLIAEIETYRGCVRYFTGGCSFCIEPLYGVPVFREQKDIVKECTALRRLGVVNFRLGGQTCFYSYKAKGVGDLERPRIVPEEIKLLLSGIKRACSPAVLHIDNANPAVIAEHEDEGRKITKLIVEYCTPGNVAALGMESADPEVIKRNNLNAEPDEVMKAIGIINEYGRAHGKNG
;
A
#
# COMPACT_ATOMS: atom_id res chain seq x y z
N MET A 1 -12.11 0.28 -24.78
CA MET A 1 -12.31 -1.19 -24.67
C MET A 1 -12.44 -1.58 -23.21
N LEU A 2 -12.89 -2.82 -22.93
CA LEU A 2 -12.92 -3.38 -21.57
C LEU A 2 -11.55 -3.98 -21.20
N VAL A 3 -11.05 -3.62 -20.03
CA VAL A 3 -9.80 -4.12 -19.43
C VAL A 3 -10.13 -4.67 -18.05
N ALA A 4 -9.78 -5.92 -17.76
CA ALA A 4 -10.03 -6.50 -16.44
C ALA A 4 -8.85 -6.26 -15.51
N ILE A 5 -9.14 -5.91 -14.26
CA ILE A 5 -8.22 -6.02 -13.13
C ILE A 5 -8.65 -7.26 -12.35
N VAL A 6 -7.74 -8.20 -12.16
CA VAL A 6 -7.92 -9.32 -11.24
C VAL A 6 -7.00 -9.07 -10.04
N ASP A 7 -7.59 -8.64 -8.93
CA ASP A 7 -6.88 -8.45 -7.67
C ASP A 7 -6.60 -9.82 -7.02
N LEU A 8 -5.32 -10.20 -7.07
CA LEU A 8 -4.78 -11.40 -6.44
C LEU A 8 -4.44 -11.19 -4.97
N TYR A 9 -4.80 -10.01 -4.44
CA TYR A 9 -4.45 -9.45 -3.15
C TYR A 9 -2.96 -9.23 -2.96
N VAL A 10 -2.66 -8.14 -2.25
CA VAL A 10 -1.32 -7.74 -1.86
C VAL A 10 -1.17 -7.93 -0.36
N ASP A 11 0.00 -8.40 0.06
CA ASP A 11 0.43 -8.33 1.45
C ASP A 11 1.94 -8.00 1.49
N GLU A 12 2.25 -6.77 1.85
CA GLU A 12 3.59 -6.22 2.01
C GLU A 12 3.78 -5.75 3.46
N PRO A 13 5.03 -5.60 3.95
CA PRO A 13 5.29 -5.14 5.32
C PRO A 13 4.58 -3.83 5.68
N SER A 14 4.37 -2.96 4.70
CA SER A 14 3.68 -1.69 4.89
C SER A 14 2.26 -1.63 4.31
N CYS A 15 1.84 -2.56 3.45
CA CYS A 15 0.63 -2.41 2.63
C CYS A 15 -0.25 -3.65 2.65
N LEU A 16 -1.52 -3.48 3.01
CA LEU A 16 -2.51 -4.56 3.07
C LEU A 16 -3.50 -4.48 1.90
N GLY A 17 -3.76 -5.62 1.27
CA GLY A 17 -4.76 -5.73 0.19
C GLY A 17 -5.73 -6.89 0.36
N VAL A 18 -5.61 -7.67 1.44
CA VAL A 18 -6.51 -8.78 1.72
C VAL A 18 -7.79 -8.25 2.37
N PRO A 19 -9.00 -8.66 1.95
CA PRO A 19 -10.26 -8.20 2.54
C PRO A 19 -10.27 -8.29 4.08
N PRO A 20 -10.68 -7.22 4.80
CA PRO A 20 -11.49 -6.10 4.30
C PRO A 20 -10.69 -4.91 3.75
N TYR A 21 -9.39 -5.04 3.52
CA TYR A 21 -8.57 -3.97 2.97
C TYR A 21 -8.67 -3.90 1.44
N ILE A 22 -8.56 -2.69 0.89
CA ILE A 22 -8.25 -2.48 -0.53
C ILE A 22 -6.91 -1.75 -0.66
N SER A 23 -5.95 -2.42 -1.28
CA SER A 23 -4.62 -1.85 -1.47
C SER A 23 -4.64 -0.73 -2.53
N PRO A 24 -3.60 0.11 -2.61
CA PRO A 24 -3.50 1.15 -3.62
C PRO A 24 -3.36 0.62 -5.06
N TYR A 25 -2.79 -0.58 -5.23
CA TYR A 25 -2.51 -1.18 -6.53
C TYR A 25 -3.72 -1.27 -7.48
N PRO A 26 -4.83 -1.95 -7.14
CA PRO A 26 -6.01 -2.01 -8.01
C PRO A 26 -6.66 -0.63 -8.19
N ARG A 27 -6.57 0.26 -7.19
CA ARG A 27 -7.13 1.62 -7.26
C ARG A 27 -6.37 2.45 -8.30
N TYR A 28 -5.05 2.49 -8.24
CA TYR A 28 -4.27 3.28 -9.19
C TYR A 28 -4.31 2.70 -10.60
N LEU A 29 -4.31 1.37 -10.72
CA LEU A 29 -4.48 0.70 -12.00
C LEU A 29 -5.84 1.02 -12.63
N TRP A 30 -6.91 1.04 -11.84
CA TRP A 30 -8.23 1.50 -12.28
C TRP A 30 -8.16 2.94 -12.80
N GLY A 31 -7.50 3.82 -12.05
CA GLY A 31 -7.27 5.22 -12.43
C GLY A 31 -6.55 5.36 -13.76
N ALA A 32 -5.47 4.59 -13.95
CA ALA A 32 -4.68 4.56 -15.18
C ALA A 32 -5.50 4.07 -16.38
N ILE A 33 -6.26 2.99 -16.22
CA ILE A 33 -7.12 2.46 -17.30
C ILE A 33 -8.18 3.49 -17.71
N LYS A 34 -8.87 4.12 -16.76
CA LYS A 34 -9.87 5.17 -17.08
C LYS A 34 -9.25 6.37 -17.76
N ASP A 35 -8.11 6.83 -17.25
CA ASP A 35 -7.40 7.98 -17.78
C ASP A 35 -6.82 7.73 -19.19
N SER A 36 -6.57 6.48 -19.56
CA SER A 36 -6.24 6.08 -20.95
C SER A 36 -7.44 6.06 -21.91
N GLY A 37 -8.66 6.38 -21.44
CA GLY A 37 -9.88 6.35 -22.26
C GLY A 37 -10.49 4.94 -22.40
N HIS A 38 -10.23 4.05 -21.45
CA HIS A 38 -10.76 2.69 -21.43
C HIS A 38 -11.59 2.41 -20.18
N THR A 39 -12.33 1.30 -20.22
CA THR A 39 -13.30 0.95 -19.19
C THR A 39 -12.74 -0.23 -18.38
N PRO A 40 -12.33 -0.02 -17.12
CA PRO A 40 -11.91 -1.11 -16.27
C PRO A 40 -13.11 -1.92 -15.77
N ILE A 41 -12.87 -3.20 -15.49
CA ILE A 41 -13.71 -4.02 -14.63
C ILE A 41 -12.86 -4.61 -13.50
N TYR A 42 -13.46 -4.85 -12.34
CA TYR A 42 -12.76 -5.36 -11.17
C TYR A 42 -13.27 -6.75 -10.80
N LEU A 43 -12.33 -7.69 -10.68
CA LEU A 43 -12.51 -9.06 -10.24
C LEU A 43 -11.45 -9.35 -9.18
N THR A 44 -11.65 -10.38 -8.36
CA THR A 44 -10.65 -10.83 -7.38
C THR A 44 -10.28 -12.30 -7.55
N ILE A 45 -9.25 -12.74 -6.85
CA ILE A 45 -8.92 -14.17 -6.72
C ILE A 45 -10.11 -14.99 -6.17
N ASP A 46 -10.94 -14.40 -5.31
CA ASP A 46 -12.14 -15.09 -4.79
C ASP A 46 -13.18 -15.33 -5.88
N ASP A 47 -13.27 -14.45 -6.89
CA ASP A 47 -14.13 -14.69 -8.05
C ASP A 47 -13.71 -15.92 -8.84
N PHE A 48 -12.41 -16.13 -8.99
CA PHE A 48 -11.88 -17.30 -9.64
C PHE A 48 -12.13 -18.57 -8.80
N ARG A 49 -11.91 -18.49 -7.48
CA ARG A 49 -12.08 -19.63 -6.56
C ARG A 49 -13.54 -20.04 -6.36
N GLU A 50 -14.45 -19.08 -6.21
CA GLU A 50 -15.81 -19.33 -5.72
C GLU A 50 -16.89 -19.07 -6.79
N ARG A 51 -16.59 -18.23 -7.80
CA ARG A 51 -17.58 -17.74 -8.77
C ARG A 51 -17.11 -17.92 -10.22
N MET A 52 -16.55 -19.09 -10.55
CA MET A 52 -15.89 -19.33 -11.84
C MET A 52 -16.73 -18.97 -13.08
N GLY A 53 -18.05 -19.23 -13.06
CA GLY A 53 -18.96 -18.84 -14.15
C GLY A 53 -19.11 -17.32 -14.31
N TYR A 54 -19.11 -16.57 -13.21
CA TYR A 54 -19.08 -15.10 -13.21
C TYR A 54 -17.72 -14.57 -13.66
N PHE A 55 -16.63 -15.16 -13.18
CA PHE A 55 -15.27 -14.81 -13.58
C PHE A 55 -15.08 -14.97 -15.10
N SER A 56 -15.35 -16.17 -15.64
CA SER A 56 -15.22 -16.49 -17.07
C SER A 56 -16.07 -15.57 -17.96
N ARG A 57 -17.32 -15.30 -17.59
CA ARG A 57 -18.23 -14.43 -18.36
C ARG A 57 -17.74 -12.98 -18.43
N ASN A 58 -17.05 -12.50 -17.40
CA ASN A 58 -16.51 -11.14 -17.40
C ASN A 58 -15.17 -11.06 -18.16
N ILE A 59 -14.30 -12.05 -17.98
CA ILE A 59 -13.04 -12.16 -18.73
C ILE A 59 -13.29 -12.29 -20.24
N SER A 60 -14.33 -13.02 -20.67
CA SER A 60 -14.63 -13.20 -22.10
C SER A 60 -14.91 -11.89 -22.83
N LYS A 61 -15.43 -10.86 -22.13
CA LYS A 61 -15.73 -9.52 -22.67
C LYS A 61 -14.50 -8.62 -22.77
N CYS A 62 -13.41 -8.98 -22.09
CA CYS A 62 -12.19 -8.18 -22.04
C CYS A 62 -11.23 -8.60 -23.15
N ARG A 63 -10.36 -7.69 -23.57
CA ARG A 63 -9.22 -7.99 -24.47
C ARG A 63 -7.92 -8.17 -23.69
N ILE A 64 -7.80 -7.40 -22.61
CA ILE A 64 -6.61 -7.33 -21.74
C ILE A 64 -7.06 -7.64 -20.32
N VAL A 65 -6.27 -8.44 -19.62
CA VAL A 65 -6.46 -8.77 -18.21
C VAL A 65 -5.16 -8.48 -17.47
N CYS A 66 -5.27 -7.61 -16.47
CA CYS A 66 -4.20 -7.24 -15.58
C CYS A 66 -4.34 -8.02 -14.27
N LEU A 67 -3.36 -8.88 -13.99
CA LEU A 67 -3.23 -9.58 -12.71
C LEU A 67 -2.37 -8.74 -11.78
N VAL A 68 -2.87 -8.43 -10.59
CA VAL A 68 -2.12 -7.61 -9.62
C VAL A 68 -2.13 -8.26 -8.24
N GLY A 69 -0.95 -8.49 -7.67
CA GLY A 69 -0.86 -9.02 -6.31
C GLY A 69 0.54 -9.45 -5.90
N GLY A 70 0.59 -10.13 -4.77
CA GLY A 70 1.80 -10.68 -4.19
C GLY A 70 1.81 -10.53 -2.68
N ALA A 71 1.97 -11.67 -2.00
CA ALA A 71 2.31 -11.73 -0.59
C ALA A 71 3.82 -11.94 -0.47
N VAL A 72 4.52 -10.93 0.04
CA VAL A 72 5.97 -10.96 0.25
C VAL A 72 6.35 -11.13 1.73
N VAL A 73 5.34 -11.20 2.59
CA VAL A 73 5.46 -11.52 4.01
C VAL A 73 4.61 -12.76 4.35
N PRO A 74 5.04 -13.58 5.32
CA PRO A 74 4.20 -14.64 5.84
C PRO A 74 2.99 -14.06 6.57
N GLY A 75 1.79 -14.43 6.14
CA GLY A 75 0.54 -13.96 6.72
C GLY A 75 -0.41 -15.10 7.09
N ARG A 76 -1.24 -14.87 8.12
CA ARG A 76 -2.42 -15.68 8.41
C ARG A 76 -3.65 -14.84 8.20
N TYR A 77 -4.56 -15.33 7.36
CA TYR A 77 -5.69 -14.54 6.91
C TYR A 77 -7.01 -15.21 7.33
N LEU A 78 -7.95 -14.39 7.81
CA LEU A 78 -9.19 -14.90 8.41
C LEU A 78 -10.29 -15.18 7.38
N ARG A 79 -10.42 -14.35 6.33
CA ARG A 79 -11.56 -14.39 5.39
C ARG A 79 -11.18 -14.87 3.99
N SER A 80 -10.06 -14.37 3.47
CA SER A 80 -9.48 -14.82 2.20
C SER A 80 -7.96 -14.73 2.30
N ALA A 81 -7.25 -15.33 1.35
CA ALA A 81 -5.80 -15.30 1.28
C ALA A 81 -5.35 -14.78 -0.10
N PRO A 82 -4.19 -14.10 -0.19
CA PRO A 82 -3.56 -13.79 -1.46
C PRO A 82 -3.41 -15.03 -2.34
N ALA A 83 -3.40 -14.82 -3.65
CA ALA A 83 -3.15 -15.90 -4.60
C ALA A 83 -1.71 -16.40 -4.42
N SER A 84 -1.55 -17.72 -4.38
CA SER A 84 -0.24 -18.33 -4.57
C SER A 84 0.28 -18.08 -5.99
N ILE A 85 1.61 -18.16 -6.18
CA ILE A 85 2.23 -18.08 -7.51
C ILE A 85 1.58 -19.10 -8.48
N LYS A 86 1.34 -20.32 -8.00
CA LYS A 86 0.68 -21.38 -8.79
C LYS A 86 -0.75 -21.01 -9.20
N GLU A 87 -1.50 -20.30 -8.36
CA GLU A 87 -2.84 -19.81 -8.71
C GLU A 87 -2.75 -18.68 -9.74
N ALA A 88 -1.84 -17.72 -9.56
CA ALA A 88 -1.62 -16.66 -10.54
C ALA A 88 -1.29 -17.21 -11.93
N GLU A 89 -0.43 -18.23 -11.99
CA GLU A 89 -0.08 -18.94 -13.23
C GLU A 89 -1.26 -19.70 -13.85
N LYS A 90 -2.07 -20.39 -13.04
CA LYS A 90 -3.29 -21.08 -13.53
C LYS A 90 -4.31 -20.10 -14.09
N ILE A 91 -4.47 -18.95 -13.44
CA ILE A 91 -5.36 -17.88 -13.90
C ILE A 91 -4.85 -17.32 -15.23
N ALA A 92 -3.55 -17.05 -15.33
CA ALA A 92 -2.93 -16.60 -16.58
C ALA A 92 -3.14 -17.60 -17.72
N GLU A 93 -2.89 -18.88 -17.49
CA GLU A 93 -3.12 -19.94 -18.47
C GLU A 93 -4.59 -20.01 -18.91
N PHE A 94 -5.53 -19.97 -17.96
CA PHE A 94 -6.96 -19.92 -18.25
C PHE A 94 -7.33 -18.73 -19.16
N ILE A 95 -6.81 -17.54 -18.84
CA ILE A 95 -7.08 -16.31 -19.60
C ILE A 95 -6.44 -16.38 -21.00
N SER A 96 -5.19 -16.86 -21.10
CA SER A 96 -4.49 -17.01 -22.38
C SER A 96 -5.18 -18.03 -23.30
N ASN A 97 -5.72 -19.12 -22.75
CA ASN A 97 -6.53 -20.10 -23.49
C ASN A 97 -7.84 -19.48 -24.05
N MET A 98 -8.31 -18.37 -23.49
CA MET A 98 -9.41 -17.57 -24.03
C MET A 98 -8.95 -16.51 -25.06
N GLY A 99 -7.68 -16.53 -25.46
CA GLY A 99 -7.09 -15.63 -26.45
C GLY A 99 -6.97 -14.19 -25.97
N LYS A 100 -6.79 -13.96 -24.66
CA LYS A 100 -6.66 -12.61 -24.07
C LYS A 100 -5.21 -12.31 -23.74
N ILE A 101 -4.88 -11.01 -23.69
CA ILE A 101 -3.55 -10.55 -23.27
C ILE A 101 -3.50 -10.52 -21.74
N VAL A 102 -2.49 -11.14 -21.15
CA VAL A 102 -2.25 -11.19 -19.70
C VAL A 102 -1.05 -10.34 -19.34
N ILE A 103 -1.29 -9.32 -18.52
CA ILE A 103 -0.25 -8.47 -17.93
C ILE A 103 -0.23 -8.74 -16.43
N ILE A 104 0.92 -9.08 -15.85
CA ILE A 104 1.06 -9.27 -14.40
C ILE A 104 1.96 -8.20 -13.79
N GLY A 105 1.65 -7.80 -12.57
CA GLY A 105 2.42 -6.83 -11.81
C GLY A 105 2.09 -6.85 -10.31
N GLY A 106 2.61 -5.85 -9.60
CA GLY A 106 2.58 -5.82 -8.13
C GLY A 106 3.81 -6.48 -7.52
N PRO A 107 3.81 -6.70 -6.19
CA PRO A 107 4.99 -7.20 -5.46
C PRO A 107 5.53 -8.52 -6.03
N MET A 108 4.66 -9.43 -6.50
CA MET A 108 5.11 -10.72 -7.02
C MET A 108 5.96 -10.61 -8.30
N SER A 109 5.71 -9.58 -9.13
CA SER A 109 6.53 -9.29 -10.31
C SER A 109 7.75 -8.48 -9.95
N ARG A 110 7.59 -7.44 -9.11
CA ARG A 110 8.68 -6.54 -8.69
C ARG A 110 9.83 -7.26 -7.99
N PHE A 111 9.51 -8.26 -7.16
CA PHE A 111 10.51 -9.02 -6.41
C PHE A 111 10.81 -10.39 -7.04
N ASN A 112 10.53 -10.54 -8.34
CA ASN A 112 10.84 -11.74 -9.14
C ASN A 112 10.32 -13.05 -8.54
N LEU A 113 9.17 -13.02 -7.85
CA LEU A 113 8.54 -14.22 -7.31
C LEU A 113 7.86 -15.04 -8.41
N VAL A 114 7.40 -14.38 -9.46
CA VAL A 114 6.87 -15.00 -10.68
C VAL A 114 7.94 -15.00 -11.77
N GLN A 115 8.21 -16.16 -12.37
CA GLN A 115 9.06 -16.27 -13.55
C GLN A 115 8.22 -16.35 -14.83
N ASN A 116 8.60 -15.58 -15.86
CA ASN A 116 7.88 -15.62 -17.13
C ASN A 116 8.30 -16.81 -17.99
N HIS A 117 7.77 -18.00 -17.70
CA HIS A 117 7.94 -19.19 -18.54
C HIS A 117 6.96 -19.21 -19.73
N GLY A 118 6.72 -18.07 -20.36
CA GLY A 118 5.74 -17.91 -21.46
C GLY A 118 4.27 -17.92 -21.00
N LYS A 119 4.02 -17.75 -19.69
CA LYS A 119 2.66 -17.73 -19.11
C LYS A 119 2.00 -16.37 -19.17
N PHE A 120 2.79 -15.30 -19.27
CA PHE A 120 2.32 -13.92 -19.31
C PHE A 120 2.86 -13.25 -20.56
N ASP A 121 2.00 -12.49 -21.25
CA ASP A 121 2.44 -11.66 -22.38
C ASP A 121 3.38 -10.55 -21.89
N HIS A 122 3.10 -9.99 -20.71
CA HIS A 122 3.93 -8.96 -20.08
C HIS A 122 4.04 -9.16 -18.56
N VAL A 123 5.26 -9.00 -18.04
CA VAL A 123 5.55 -8.93 -16.59
C VAL A 123 6.08 -7.53 -16.28
N CYS A 124 5.37 -6.78 -15.45
CA CYS A 124 5.77 -5.43 -15.02
C CYS A 124 6.49 -5.50 -13.68
N THR A 125 7.81 -5.29 -13.68
CA THR A 125 8.61 -5.14 -12.44
C THR A 125 8.52 -3.72 -11.86
N GLY A 126 8.11 -2.75 -12.67
CA GLY A 126 7.85 -1.36 -12.29
C GLY A 126 6.50 -1.15 -11.60
N ASP A 127 5.86 -0.02 -11.88
CA ASP A 127 4.52 0.29 -11.38
C ASP A 127 3.48 -0.13 -12.43
N ILE A 128 2.66 -1.15 -12.13
CA ILE A 128 1.72 -1.76 -13.07
C ILE A 128 0.76 -0.74 -13.70
N ASP A 129 0.33 0.25 -12.93
CA ASP A 129 -0.51 1.35 -13.40
C ASP A 129 0.16 2.14 -14.54
N ALA A 130 1.45 2.46 -14.41
CA ALA A 130 2.22 3.14 -15.46
C ALA A 130 2.49 2.23 -16.67
N CYS A 131 2.88 0.98 -16.43
CA CYS A 131 3.10 -0.03 -17.47
C CYS A 131 1.84 -0.20 -18.36
N VAL A 132 0.68 -0.36 -17.72
CA VAL A 132 -0.61 -0.57 -18.40
C VAL A 132 -1.08 0.71 -19.10
N TYR A 133 -0.90 1.89 -18.49
CA TYR A 133 -1.23 3.16 -19.14
C TYR A 133 -0.46 3.34 -20.46
N ASP A 134 0.85 3.09 -20.45
CA ASP A 134 1.68 3.22 -21.66
C ASP A 134 1.24 2.23 -22.74
N PHE A 135 0.98 0.97 -22.36
CA PHE A 135 0.47 -0.06 -23.27
C PHE A 135 -0.85 0.35 -23.93
N LEU A 136 -1.80 0.86 -23.13
CA LEU A 136 -3.13 1.26 -23.60
C LEU A 136 -3.11 2.53 -24.47
N THR A 137 -2.13 3.40 -24.27
CA THR A 137 -1.96 4.65 -25.06
C THR A 137 -1.10 4.46 -26.30
N GLY A 138 -0.74 3.22 -26.65
CA GLY A 138 0.06 2.90 -27.84
C GLY A 138 1.52 3.28 -27.72
N LYS A 139 2.01 3.52 -26.50
CA LYS A 139 3.44 3.65 -26.22
C LYS A 139 4.05 2.26 -26.04
N ASN A 140 5.36 2.17 -26.18
CA ASN A 140 6.07 0.93 -25.84
C ASN A 140 5.84 0.58 -24.38
N PHE A 141 5.46 -0.67 -24.10
CA PHE A 141 5.40 -1.19 -22.74
C PHE A 141 6.76 -0.97 -22.08
N SER A 142 6.77 -0.23 -20.97
CA SER A 142 7.99 0.12 -20.25
C SER A 142 7.84 -0.19 -18.78
N GLU A 143 8.86 -0.82 -18.20
CA GLU A 143 8.91 -1.18 -16.76
C GLU A 143 9.27 0.04 -15.90
N ARG A 144 8.61 1.18 -16.15
CA ARG A 144 8.90 2.43 -15.46
C ARG A 144 8.12 2.57 -14.17
N ARG A 145 8.54 3.55 -13.38
CA ARG A 145 7.77 4.06 -12.25
C ARG A 145 6.80 5.14 -12.70
N ARG A 146 5.68 5.24 -12.01
CA ARG A 146 4.75 6.38 -12.16
C ARG A 146 5.43 7.65 -11.65
N SER A 147 5.18 8.75 -12.35
CA SER A 147 5.50 10.09 -11.85
C SER A 147 4.59 10.46 -10.67
N ILE A 148 4.98 11.47 -9.88
CA ILE A 148 4.14 11.98 -8.77
C ILE A 148 2.80 12.53 -9.27
N HIS A 149 2.77 13.11 -10.48
CA HIS A 149 1.55 13.63 -11.10
C HIS A 149 0.60 12.50 -11.49
N GLU A 150 1.12 11.44 -12.13
CA GLU A 150 0.35 10.23 -12.45
C GLU A 150 -0.19 9.57 -11.18
N TRP A 151 0.65 9.41 -10.16
CA TRP A 151 0.25 8.83 -8.88
C TRP A 151 -0.94 9.59 -8.27
N ASN A 152 -0.82 10.91 -8.10
CA ASN A 152 -1.86 11.70 -7.47
C ASN A 152 -3.15 11.77 -8.31
N ARG A 153 -3.03 11.78 -9.64
CA ARG A 153 -4.18 11.77 -10.54
C ARG A 153 -4.92 10.43 -10.49
N TRP A 154 -4.20 9.33 -10.66
CA TRP A 154 -4.79 7.99 -10.71
C TRP A 154 -5.30 7.54 -9.34
N ALA A 155 -4.74 8.03 -8.23
CA ALA A 155 -5.30 7.83 -6.89
C ALA A 155 -6.73 8.37 -6.76
N VAL A 156 -7.02 9.54 -7.37
CA VAL A 156 -8.35 10.17 -7.32
C VAL A 156 -9.32 9.50 -8.29
N ILE A 157 -8.93 9.30 -9.55
CA ILE A 157 -9.77 8.62 -10.57
C ILE A 157 -10.04 7.18 -10.15
N GLY A 158 -9.03 6.54 -9.59
CA GLY A 158 -9.01 5.17 -9.11
C GLY A 158 -9.94 4.88 -7.94
N ALA A 159 -10.39 5.91 -7.21
CA ALA A 159 -11.25 5.74 -6.05
C ALA A 159 -12.54 4.96 -6.38
N GLU A 160 -13.03 5.06 -7.62
CA GLU A 160 -14.26 4.41 -8.11
C GLU A 160 -14.25 2.87 -7.99
N VAL A 161 -13.08 2.22 -8.04
CA VAL A 161 -13.00 0.75 -7.94
C VAL A 161 -13.63 0.21 -6.65
N VAL A 162 -13.66 1.02 -5.58
CA VAL A 162 -14.25 0.60 -4.30
C VAL A 162 -15.72 0.21 -4.41
N LEU A 163 -16.46 0.76 -5.37
CA LEU A 163 -17.86 0.41 -5.62
C LEU A 163 -18.04 -1.05 -6.05
N HIS A 164 -16.96 -1.68 -6.52
CA HIS A 164 -16.93 -3.08 -6.94
C HIS A 164 -16.35 -4.02 -5.87
N HIS A 165 -15.87 -3.49 -4.75
CA HIS A 165 -15.29 -4.30 -3.68
C HIS A 165 -16.40 -4.95 -2.83
N ARG A 166 -16.27 -6.24 -2.51
CA ARG A 166 -17.29 -7.03 -1.79
C ARG A 166 -17.68 -6.48 -0.42
N ASP A 167 -16.75 -5.78 0.23
CA ASP A 167 -16.92 -5.19 1.57
C ASP A 167 -17.31 -3.71 1.54
N HIS A 168 -17.63 -3.16 0.37
CA HIS A 168 -18.10 -1.79 0.23
C HIS A 168 -19.58 -1.66 0.64
N PRO A 169 -20.00 -0.59 1.35
CA PRO A 169 -19.17 0.51 1.87
C PRO A 169 -18.44 0.17 3.19
N VAL A 170 -18.96 -0.80 3.95
CA VAL A 170 -18.45 -1.26 5.25
C VAL A 170 -18.50 -2.79 5.23
N PRO A 171 -17.45 -3.51 5.70
CA PRO A 171 -16.32 -3.06 6.52
C PRO A 171 -15.07 -2.56 5.77
N LEU A 172 -15.15 -2.25 4.47
CA LEU A 172 -14.00 -1.84 3.66
C LEU A 172 -13.08 -0.81 4.34
N ILE A 173 -11.77 -1.08 4.32
CA ILE A 173 -10.71 -0.16 4.75
C ILE A 173 -9.83 0.16 3.55
N ALA A 174 -9.71 1.45 3.22
CA ALA A 174 -8.79 1.88 2.17
C ALA A 174 -7.40 2.15 2.74
N GLU A 175 -6.40 1.46 2.21
CA GLU A 175 -4.99 1.78 2.46
C GLU A 175 -4.60 3.05 1.70
N ILE A 176 -3.99 4.00 2.39
CA ILE A 176 -3.59 5.31 1.85
C ILE A 176 -2.08 5.48 1.99
N GLU A 177 -1.36 5.35 0.88
CA GLU A 177 0.08 5.62 0.84
C GLU A 177 0.35 7.10 1.05
N THR A 178 1.13 7.43 2.09
CA THR A 178 1.64 8.79 2.29
C THR A 178 2.97 9.01 1.57
N TYR A 179 3.80 7.97 1.48
CA TYR A 179 5.05 7.93 0.73
C TYR A 179 5.43 6.49 0.41
N ARG A 180 6.40 6.30 -0.48
CA ARG A 180 6.93 4.97 -0.84
C ARG A 180 8.44 4.90 -0.63
N GLY A 181 8.93 3.74 -0.23
CA GLY A 181 10.34 3.47 0.04
C GLY A 181 10.72 3.64 1.50
N CYS A 182 11.97 3.35 1.85
CA CYS A 182 12.47 3.41 3.23
C CYS A 182 13.44 4.58 3.42
N VAL A 183 13.33 5.33 4.52
CA VAL A 183 14.30 6.39 4.85
C VAL A 183 15.73 5.88 5.02
N ARG A 184 15.89 4.58 5.31
CA ARG A 184 17.17 3.87 5.40
C ARG A 184 17.65 3.26 4.07
N TYR A 185 17.07 3.64 2.92
CA TYR A 185 17.43 3.03 1.63
C TYR A 185 18.94 3.12 1.32
N PHE A 186 19.59 4.20 1.74
CA PHE A 186 21.00 4.47 1.46
C PHE A 186 21.96 3.65 2.34
N THR A 187 21.48 3.10 3.46
CA THR A 187 22.23 2.16 4.31
C THR A 187 21.89 0.71 4.02
N GLY A 188 21.08 0.45 2.98
CA GLY A 188 20.54 -0.88 2.64
C GLY A 188 19.32 -1.29 3.47
N GLY A 189 19.00 -0.59 4.55
CA GLY A 189 17.91 -0.91 5.47
C GLY A 189 18.08 -2.27 6.16
N CYS A 190 17.00 -2.79 6.75
CA CYS A 190 17.02 -4.13 7.35
C CYS A 190 17.21 -5.18 6.24
N SER A 191 18.12 -6.14 6.45
CA SER A 191 18.60 -7.09 5.43
C SER A 191 17.50 -7.89 4.72
N PHE A 192 16.39 -8.18 5.41
CA PHE A 192 15.26 -8.96 4.90
C PHE A 192 14.13 -8.10 4.33
N CYS A 193 14.22 -6.77 4.45
CA CYS A 193 13.13 -5.87 4.12
C CYS A 193 13.13 -5.54 2.63
N ILE A 194 11.94 -5.58 2.01
CA ILE A 194 11.75 -5.19 0.61
C ILE A 194 11.67 -3.66 0.40
N GLU A 195 11.41 -2.90 1.47
CA GLU A 195 11.12 -1.47 1.39
C GLU A 195 12.30 -0.61 0.87
N PRO A 196 13.57 -0.88 1.27
CA PRO A 196 14.73 -0.23 0.67
C PRO A 196 14.87 -0.45 -0.85
N LEU A 197 14.34 -1.56 -1.39
CA LEU A 197 14.42 -1.88 -2.82
C LEU A 197 13.52 -0.98 -3.67
N TYR A 198 12.57 -0.27 -3.05
CA TYR A 198 11.87 0.82 -3.70
C TYR A 198 12.76 2.05 -3.93
N GLY A 199 13.99 2.11 -3.41
CA GLY A 199 14.94 3.19 -3.66
C GLY A 199 14.62 4.47 -2.88
N VAL A 200 15.03 5.63 -3.43
CA VAL A 200 14.85 6.93 -2.77
C VAL A 200 13.38 7.17 -2.42
N PRO A 201 13.06 7.50 -1.15
CA PRO A 201 11.70 7.77 -0.73
C PRO A 201 11.05 8.90 -1.52
N VAL A 202 9.79 8.68 -1.91
CA VAL A 202 8.99 9.68 -2.61
C VAL A 202 7.76 10.00 -1.75
N PHE A 203 7.72 11.20 -1.21
CA PHE A 203 6.61 11.70 -0.39
C PHE A 203 5.53 12.34 -1.26
N ARG A 204 4.27 12.03 -0.96
CA ARG A 204 3.13 12.72 -1.56
C ARG A 204 2.81 13.97 -0.75
N GLU A 205 2.28 14.98 -1.42
CA GLU A 205 1.79 16.19 -0.76
C GLU A 205 0.48 15.93 -0.01
N GLN A 206 0.33 16.52 1.17
CA GLN A 206 -0.85 16.36 2.02
C GLN A 206 -2.14 16.69 1.28
N LYS A 207 -2.13 17.77 0.49
CA LYS A 207 -3.29 18.19 -0.31
C LYS A 207 -3.76 17.12 -1.29
N ASP A 208 -2.83 16.33 -1.84
CA ASP A 208 -3.15 15.32 -2.84
C ASP A 208 -3.60 14.02 -2.18
N ILE A 209 -3.04 13.67 -1.02
CA ILE A 209 -3.55 12.59 -0.16
C ILE A 209 -4.99 12.91 0.29
N VAL A 210 -5.25 14.14 0.75
CA VAL A 210 -6.58 14.58 1.17
C VAL A 210 -7.59 14.53 0.02
N LYS A 211 -7.19 14.84 -1.22
CA LYS A 211 -8.07 14.70 -2.40
C LYS A 211 -8.46 13.25 -2.65
N GLU A 212 -7.53 12.32 -2.54
CA GLU A 212 -7.81 10.88 -2.65
C GLU A 212 -8.79 10.42 -1.57
N CYS A 213 -8.53 10.74 -0.29
CA CYS A 213 -9.45 10.40 0.80
C CYS A 213 -10.83 11.02 0.59
N THR A 214 -10.90 12.25 0.07
CA THR A 214 -12.17 12.93 -0.25
C THR A 214 -12.93 12.22 -1.37
N ALA A 215 -12.23 11.77 -2.42
CA ALA A 215 -12.82 11.01 -3.52
C ALA A 215 -13.39 9.68 -3.03
N LEU A 216 -12.62 8.94 -2.22
CA LEU A 216 -13.06 7.70 -1.58
C LEU A 216 -14.27 7.95 -0.66
N ARG A 217 -14.25 9.03 0.13
CA ARG A 217 -15.35 9.40 1.03
C ARG A 217 -16.65 9.69 0.28
N ARG A 218 -16.58 10.39 -0.85
CA ARG A 218 -17.75 10.67 -1.70
C ARG A 218 -18.41 9.41 -2.24
N LEU A 219 -17.62 8.33 -2.38
CA LEU A 219 -18.09 7.04 -2.82
C LEU A 219 -18.57 6.14 -1.67
N GLY A 220 -18.52 6.60 -0.41
CA GLY A 220 -19.05 5.87 0.75
C GLY A 220 -17.99 5.20 1.61
N VAL A 221 -16.69 5.30 1.30
CA VAL A 221 -15.62 4.78 2.17
C VAL A 221 -15.51 5.63 3.43
N VAL A 222 -15.55 4.97 4.58
CA VAL A 222 -15.50 5.63 5.90
C VAL A 222 -14.31 5.23 6.75
N ASN A 223 -13.55 4.21 6.34
CA ASN A 223 -12.39 3.68 7.07
C ASN A 223 -11.13 3.86 6.24
N PHE A 224 -10.11 4.47 6.83
CA PHE A 224 -8.80 4.68 6.22
C PHE A 224 -7.70 4.18 7.15
N ARG A 225 -6.69 3.56 6.54
CA ARG A 225 -5.42 3.27 7.19
C ARG A 225 -4.33 4.00 6.42
N LEU A 226 -3.57 4.83 7.12
CA LEU A 226 -2.39 5.49 6.57
C LEU A 226 -1.26 4.47 6.60
N GLY A 227 -1.22 3.63 5.58
CA GLY A 227 -0.25 2.55 5.38
C GLY A 227 0.54 2.77 4.08
N GLY A 228 1.20 1.72 3.60
CA GLY A 228 2.06 1.73 2.42
C GLY A 228 3.36 2.50 2.62
N GLN A 229 3.74 2.78 3.87
CA GLN A 229 5.00 3.43 4.21
C GLN A 229 5.70 2.79 5.41
N THR A 230 7.02 2.95 5.48
CA THR A 230 7.86 2.29 6.49
C THR A 230 7.83 2.91 7.88
N CYS A 231 7.46 4.18 7.99
CA CYS A 231 7.42 4.92 9.24
C CYS A 231 6.54 6.17 9.10
N PHE A 232 5.36 6.14 9.70
CA PHE A 232 4.44 7.29 9.69
C PHE A 232 5.07 8.55 10.30
N TYR A 233 5.86 8.40 11.37
CA TYR A 233 6.55 9.51 12.04
C TYR A 233 7.58 10.19 11.13
N SER A 234 8.10 9.48 10.13
CA SER A 234 9.08 9.99 9.17
C SER A 234 8.45 10.63 7.93
N TYR A 235 7.13 10.79 7.87
CA TYR A 235 6.46 11.47 6.75
C TYR A 235 7.00 12.91 6.57
N LYS A 236 7.59 13.17 5.39
CA LYS A 236 8.27 14.43 5.02
C LYS A 236 9.34 14.88 6.02
N ALA A 237 9.99 13.91 6.68
CA ALA A 237 11.13 14.19 7.55
C ALA A 237 12.30 14.86 6.80
N LYS A 238 13.13 15.62 7.52
CA LYS A 238 14.31 16.32 6.98
C LYS A 238 15.57 15.47 7.12
N GLY A 239 16.44 15.54 6.12
CA GLY A 239 17.69 14.76 6.06
C GLY A 239 17.48 13.31 5.60
N VAL A 240 16.37 13.00 4.91
CA VAL A 240 16.18 11.68 4.30
C VAL A 240 17.21 11.47 3.20
N GLY A 241 17.98 10.38 3.29
CA GLY A 241 19.11 10.09 2.40
C GLY A 241 20.47 10.51 2.96
N ASP A 242 20.48 11.37 3.97
CA ASP A 242 21.70 11.82 4.66
C ASP A 242 21.80 11.29 6.09
N LEU A 243 20.65 11.13 6.76
CA LEU A 243 20.50 10.68 8.14
C LEU A 243 19.69 9.40 8.16
N GLU A 244 20.21 8.38 8.83
CA GLU A 244 19.52 7.09 8.97
C GLU A 244 18.24 7.22 9.81
N ARG A 245 18.28 8.17 10.74
CA ARG A 245 17.19 8.54 11.65
C ARG A 245 16.82 10.02 11.40
N PRO A 246 16.05 10.30 10.33
CA PRO A 246 15.82 11.66 9.86
C PRO A 246 15.01 12.48 10.88
N ARG A 247 15.19 13.80 10.84
CA ARG A 247 14.49 14.73 11.74
C ARG A 247 13.01 14.79 11.39
N ILE A 248 12.17 14.34 12.30
CA ILE A 248 10.72 14.32 12.12
C ILE A 248 10.13 15.74 12.16
N VAL A 249 9.05 15.97 11.41
CA VAL A 249 8.45 17.31 11.24
C VAL A 249 6.96 17.25 11.61
N PRO A 250 6.60 17.50 12.90
CA PRO A 250 5.22 17.38 13.37
C PRO A 250 4.20 18.20 12.57
N GLU A 251 4.60 19.37 12.04
CA GLU A 251 3.71 20.22 11.24
C GLU A 251 3.25 19.55 9.95
N GLU A 252 4.11 18.75 9.29
CA GLU A 252 3.73 18.03 8.06
C GLU A 252 2.65 16.98 8.36
N ILE A 253 2.74 16.32 9.51
CA ILE A 253 1.77 15.33 9.99
C ILE A 253 0.48 16.01 10.45
N LYS A 254 0.56 17.15 11.13
CA LYS A 254 -0.60 17.94 11.53
C LYS A 254 -1.42 18.38 10.32
N LEU A 255 -0.77 18.89 9.28
CA LEU A 255 -1.42 19.28 8.02
C LEU A 255 -2.13 18.10 7.36
N LEU A 256 -1.51 16.92 7.38
CA LEU A 256 -2.09 15.69 6.84
C LEU A 256 -3.33 15.26 7.63
N LEU A 257 -3.17 15.02 8.94
CA LEU A 257 -4.21 14.47 9.79
C LEU A 257 -5.41 15.41 9.93
N SER A 258 -5.16 16.70 10.19
CA SER A 258 -6.24 17.69 10.27
C SER A 258 -6.96 17.87 8.93
N GLY A 259 -6.23 17.78 7.82
CA GLY A 259 -6.78 17.82 6.46
C GLY A 259 -7.74 16.67 6.20
N ILE A 260 -7.33 15.43 6.51
CA ILE A 260 -8.17 14.23 6.36
C ILE A 260 -9.37 14.32 7.28
N LYS A 261 -9.18 14.69 8.55
CA LYS A 261 -10.26 14.81 9.54
C LYS A 261 -11.33 15.79 9.07
N ARG A 262 -10.94 16.99 8.63
CA ARG A 262 -11.85 18.03 8.15
C ARG A 262 -12.57 17.61 6.87
N ALA A 263 -11.87 17.00 5.92
CA ALA A 263 -12.45 16.66 4.62
C ALA A 263 -13.36 15.42 4.67
N CYS A 264 -13.02 14.44 5.51
CA CYS A 264 -13.63 13.11 5.44
C CYS A 264 -14.40 12.71 6.71
N SER A 265 -14.07 13.28 7.87
CA SER A 265 -14.61 12.86 9.18
C SER A 265 -14.75 11.34 9.31
N PRO A 266 -13.63 10.59 9.18
CA PRO A 266 -13.67 9.14 9.04
C PRO A 266 -14.14 8.43 10.31
N ALA A 267 -14.78 7.27 10.12
CA ALA A 267 -15.20 6.39 11.20
C ALA A 267 -14.00 5.64 11.79
N VAL A 268 -13.04 5.28 10.93
CA VAL A 268 -11.72 4.76 11.30
C VAL A 268 -10.66 5.55 10.56
N LEU A 269 -9.69 6.08 11.30
CA LEU A 269 -8.45 6.63 10.77
C LEU A 269 -7.32 6.09 11.63
N HIS A 270 -6.59 5.14 11.10
CA HIS A 270 -5.45 4.49 11.77
C HIS A 270 -4.16 4.76 11.02
N ILE A 271 -3.05 4.62 11.74
CA ILE A 271 -1.70 4.62 11.16
C ILE A 271 -1.19 3.18 11.10
N ASP A 272 0.05 3.03 10.66
CA ASP A 272 0.72 1.74 10.58
C ASP A 272 2.08 1.78 11.29
N ASN A 273 3.15 1.59 10.51
CA ASN A 273 4.50 1.38 11.00
C ASN A 273 5.05 2.66 11.62
N ALA A 274 5.78 2.49 12.70
CA ALA A 274 6.56 3.53 13.34
C ALA A 274 7.95 3.00 13.65
N ASN A 275 8.97 3.79 13.32
CA ASN A 275 10.36 3.41 13.55
C ASN A 275 10.75 3.79 14.99
N PRO A 276 10.97 2.82 15.89
CA PRO A 276 11.26 3.10 17.29
C PRO A 276 12.54 3.92 17.47
N ALA A 277 13.58 3.66 16.67
CA ALA A 277 14.83 4.40 16.77
C ALA A 277 14.68 5.88 16.40
N VAL A 278 13.82 6.20 15.42
CA VAL A 278 13.50 7.59 15.05
C VAL A 278 12.76 8.29 16.18
N ILE A 279 11.81 7.62 16.82
CA ILE A 279 11.05 8.18 17.95
C ILE A 279 11.96 8.38 19.17
N ALA A 280 12.83 7.42 19.46
CA ALA A 280 13.77 7.46 20.57
C ALA A 280 14.82 8.56 20.44
N GLU A 281 15.24 8.89 19.21
CA GLU A 281 16.18 9.98 18.93
C GLU A 281 15.51 11.35 19.00
N HIS A 282 14.31 11.49 18.42
CA HIS A 282 13.60 12.77 18.32
C HIS A 282 12.41 12.81 19.28
N GLU A 283 12.68 12.72 20.58
CA GLU A 283 11.62 12.44 21.56
C GLU A 283 10.52 13.53 21.60
N ASP A 284 10.91 14.80 21.59
CA ASP A 284 9.98 15.92 21.76
C ASP A 284 9.04 16.04 20.56
N GLU A 285 9.57 15.90 19.35
CA GLU A 285 8.78 15.80 18.14
C GLU A 285 7.95 14.51 18.11
N GLY A 286 8.47 13.40 18.64
CA GLY A 286 7.75 12.14 18.80
C GLY A 286 6.51 12.33 19.65
N ARG A 287 6.64 12.95 20.84
CA ARG A 287 5.53 13.32 21.73
C ARG A 287 4.51 14.22 21.02
N LYS A 288 4.97 15.20 20.24
CA LYS A 288 4.08 16.08 19.45
C LYS A 288 3.28 15.28 18.43
N ILE A 289 3.91 14.38 17.68
CA ILE A 289 3.22 13.51 16.71
C ILE A 289 2.22 12.59 17.41
N THR A 290 2.58 11.97 18.54
CA THR A 290 1.66 11.12 19.31
C THR A 290 0.42 11.91 19.75
N LYS A 291 0.57 13.15 20.23
CA LYS A 291 -0.57 14.03 20.57
C LYS A 291 -1.47 14.27 19.35
N LEU A 292 -0.89 14.53 18.18
CA LEU A 292 -1.65 14.72 16.94
C LEU A 292 -2.40 13.45 16.53
N ILE A 293 -1.79 12.27 16.69
CA ILE A 293 -2.45 10.99 16.43
C ILE A 293 -3.65 10.85 17.37
N VAL A 294 -3.50 11.09 18.67
CA VAL A 294 -4.61 11.01 19.64
C VAL A 294 -5.73 12.02 19.30
N GLU A 295 -5.37 13.22 18.87
CA GLU A 295 -6.32 14.30 18.54
C GLU A 295 -7.13 14.00 17.26
N TYR A 296 -6.49 13.51 16.20
CA TYR A 296 -7.10 13.43 14.87
C TYR A 296 -7.51 12.01 14.44
N CYS A 297 -6.76 10.98 14.86
CA CYS A 297 -7.06 9.59 14.55
C CYS A 297 -8.19 9.05 15.44
N THR A 298 -8.56 7.79 15.23
CA THR A 298 -9.65 7.14 15.97
C THR A 298 -9.13 6.10 16.95
N PRO A 299 -9.89 5.77 18.03
CA PRO A 299 -9.55 4.67 18.93
C PRO A 299 -9.26 3.33 18.25
N GLY A 300 -8.53 2.46 18.95
CA GLY A 300 -8.05 1.17 18.42
C GLY A 300 -6.88 1.32 17.45
N ASN A 301 -6.26 2.51 17.38
CA ASN A 301 -5.10 2.77 16.54
C ASN A 301 -3.85 2.13 17.16
N VAL A 302 -2.99 1.55 16.33
CA VAL A 302 -1.77 0.86 16.76
C VAL A 302 -0.59 1.43 15.98
N ALA A 303 0.46 1.82 16.71
CA ALA A 303 1.76 2.11 16.12
C ALA A 303 2.61 0.83 16.16
N ALA A 304 2.78 0.17 15.02
CA ALA A 304 3.58 -1.05 14.94
C ALA A 304 5.07 -0.69 14.98
N LEU A 305 5.79 -1.18 16.01
CA LEU A 305 7.23 -0.94 16.20
C LEU A 305 8.03 -2.18 15.78
N GLY A 306 8.88 -2.02 14.76
CA GLY A 306 9.82 -3.07 14.32
C GLY A 306 11.05 -3.13 15.22
N MET A 307 11.05 -4.01 16.23
CA MET A 307 12.24 -4.38 17.01
C MET A 307 13.03 -5.49 16.32
N GLU A 308 12.30 -6.49 15.80
CA GLU A 308 12.80 -7.68 15.09
C GLU A 308 13.66 -8.65 15.95
N SER A 309 14.60 -8.15 16.76
CA SER A 309 15.38 -8.96 17.71
C SER A 309 15.94 -8.11 18.85
N ALA A 310 16.21 -8.75 19.99
CA ALA A 310 16.95 -8.17 21.11
C ALA A 310 18.37 -8.76 21.27
N ASP A 311 18.78 -9.66 20.37
CA ASP A 311 20.14 -10.21 20.35
C ASP A 311 21.07 -9.26 19.57
N PRO A 312 22.14 -8.72 20.20
CA PRO A 312 23.07 -7.80 19.55
C PRO A 312 23.72 -8.35 18.27
N GLU A 313 23.99 -9.65 18.20
CA GLU A 313 24.59 -10.26 17.02
C GLU A 313 23.57 -10.33 15.87
N VAL A 314 22.30 -10.61 16.17
CA VAL A 314 21.21 -10.60 15.18
C VAL A 314 20.96 -9.18 14.67
N ILE A 315 20.97 -8.19 15.57
CA ILE A 315 20.84 -6.76 15.24
C ILE A 315 21.91 -6.34 14.24
N LYS A 316 23.17 -6.63 14.56
CA LYS A 316 24.31 -6.31 13.71
C LYS A 316 24.25 -7.03 12.36
N ARG A 317 23.99 -8.35 12.34
CA ARG A 317 23.94 -9.13 11.09
C ARG A 317 22.83 -8.74 10.15
N ASN A 318 21.69 -8.29 10.68
CA ASN A 318 20.54 -7.91 9.88
C ASN A 318 20.43 -6.39 9.63
N ASN A 319 21.43 -5.62 10.07
CA ASN A 319 21.42 -4.16 9.96
C ASN A 319 20.13 -3.55 10.51
N LEU A 320 19.68 -4.04 11.68
CA LEU A 320 18.46 -3.55 12.32
C LEU A 320 18.68 -2.11 12.81
N ASN A 321 17.61 -1.33 12.84
CA ASN A 321 17.72 0.10 13.12
C ASN A 321 17.68 0.45 14.61
N ALA A 322 17.13 -0.43 15.45
CA ALA A 322 16.74 -0.12 16.82
C ALA A 322 17.30 -1.13 17.81
N GLU A 323 17.84 -0.63 18.90
CA GLU A 323 18.22 -1.40 20.08
C GLU A 323 17.02 -1.59 21.04
N PRO A 324 17.03 -2.62 21.91
CA PRO A 324 15.92 -2.87 22.85
C PRO A 324 15.55 -1.67 23.72
N ASP A 325 16.55 -0.93 24.22
CA ASP A 325 16.32 0.25 25.06
C ASP A 325 15.65 1.39 24.28
N GLU A 326 15.96 1.54 22.99
CA GLU A 326 15.32 2.53 22.11
C GLU A 326 13.86 2.15 21.84
N VAL A 327 13.57 0.86 21.68
CA VAL A 327 12.19 0.37 21.56
C VAL A 327 11.40 0.67 22.83
N MET A 328 11.95 0.36 24.01
CA MET A 328 11.30 0.64 25.29
C MET A 328 11.06 2.15 25.49
N LYS A 329 12.03 2.97 25.09
CA LYS A 329 11.90 4.43 25.12
C LYS A 329 10.79 4.93 24.19
N ALA A 330 10.72 4.42 22.95
CA ALA A 330 9.65 4.76 22.01
C ALA A 330 8.26 4.34 22.53
N ILE A 331 8.14 3.16 23.15
CA ILE A 331 6.92 2.71 23.83
C ILE A 331 6.54 3.69 24.93
N GLY A 332 7.50 4.13 25.75
CA GLY A 332 7.27 5.13 26.80
C GLY A 332 6.72 6.46 26.25
N ILE A 333 7.33 6.99 25.19
CA ILE A 333 6.91 8.23 24.52
C ILE A 333 5.48 8.11 23.97
N ILE A 334 5.17 7.02 23.28
CA ILE A 334 3.83 6.80 22.72
C ILE A 334 2.79 6.67 23.85
N ASN A 335 3.10 5.91 24.90
CA ASN A 335 2.15 5.64 25.99
C ASN A 335 1.96 6.81 26.95
N GLU A 336 2.84 7.82 26.93
CA GLU A 336 2.65 9.07 27.68
C GLU A 336 1.29 9.72 27.33
N TYR A 337 0.87 9.62 26.06
CA TYR A 337 -0.40 10.19 25.56
C TYR A 337 -1.37 9.15 24.99
N GLY A 338 -0.86 8.03 24.45
CA GLY A 338 -1.66 7.03 23.75
C GLY A 338 -2.25 5.91 24.61
N ARG A 339 -1.92 5.83 25.91
CA ARG A 339 -2.31 4.70 26.78
C ARG A 339 -3.80 4.63 27.13
N ALA A 340 -4.56 5.71 26.94
CA ALA A 340 -5.95 5.77 27.38
C ALA A 340 -6.84 4.91 26.46
N HIS A 341 -7.72 4.11 27.05
CA HIS A 341 -8.74 3.40 26.29
C HIS A 341 -9.68 4.38 25.61
N GLY A 342 -10.01 4.13 24.35
CA GLY A 342 -10.96 4.95 23.64
C GLY A 342 -12.39 4.43 23.81
N LYS A 343 -13.35 5.11 23.17
CA LYS A 343 -14.78 4.74 23.20
C LYS A 343 -15.10 3.31 22.70
N ASN A 344 -14.17 2.65 22.02
CA ASN A 344 -14.35 1.34 21.41
C ASN A 344 -13.47 0.24 22.07
N GLY A 345 -12.87 0.52 23.24
CA GLY A 345 -11.91 -0.36 23.92
C GLY A 345 -10.46 0.09 23.80
#